data_AF-A0A931T0W1-F1
#
_entry.id   AF-A0A931T0W1-F1
#
_cell.length_a   1.000
_cell.length_b   1.000
_cell.length_c   1.000
_cell.angle_alpha   90.00
_cell.angle_beta   90.00
_cell.angle_gamma   90.00
#
_symmetry.space_group_name_H-M   'P 1'
#
loop_
_entity.id
_entity.type
_entity.pdbx_description
1 polymer ?
#
loop_
_entity_poly.entity_id
_entity_poly.type
_entity_poly.pdbx_seq_one_letter_code
_entity_poly.pdbx_strand_id
1 'polypeptide(L)' 'MHVLLPRTLEEALEMKASAPPAVPIAGGTDLMVELNFDRTRPQAIMEISRLPELNVWRRE' A
#
# COMPACT_ATOMS: atom_id res chain seq x y z
N MET A 1 11.53 -6.81 5.45
CA MET A 1 10.37 -6.08 4.90
C MET A 1 9.12 -6.74 5.44
N HIS A 2 8.25 -5.98 6.11
CA HIS A 2 6.97 -6.48 6.60
C HIS A 2 5.83 -6.01 5.69
N VAL A 3 4.74 -6.78 5.66
CA VAL A 3 3.57 -6.49 4.83
C VAL A 3 2.40 -6.13 5.75
N LEU A 4 1.81 -4.97 5.52
CA LEU A 4 0.60 -4.49 6.19
C LEU A 4 -0.61 -4.84 5.31
N LEU A 5 -1.64 -5.43 5.93
CA LEU A 5 -2.83 -5.96 5.25
C LEU A 5 -4.11 -5.38 5.89
N PRO A 6 -4.36 -4.06 5.73
CA PRO A 6 -5.60 -3.45 6.19
C PRO A 6 -6.80 -4.03 5.45
N ARG A 7 -7.97 -4.02 6.10
CA ARG A 7 -9.24 -4.49 5.52
C ARG A 7 -10.17 -3.34 5.15
N THR A 8 -9.94 -2.16 5.71
CA THR A 8 -10.67 -0.93 5.44
C THR A 8 -9.71 0.22 5.14
N LEU A 9 -10.23 1.28 4.53
CA LEU A 9 -9.45 2.49 4.30
C LEU A 9 -9.05 3.16 5.62
N GLU A 10 -9.91 3.10 6.63
CA GLU A 10 -9.63 3.62 7.97
C GLU A 10 -8.43 2.90 8.61
N GLU A 11 -8.43 1.57 8.62
CA GLU A 11 -7.30 0.77 9.11
C GLU A 11 -6.01 1.09 8.34
N ALA A 12 -6.10 1.25 7.01
CA ALA A 12 -4.94 1.59 6.19
C ALA A 12 -4.34 2.95 6.59
N LEU A 13 -5.18 3.95 6.86
CA LEU A 13 -4.75 5.27 7.31
C LEU A 13 -4.12 5.22 8.71
N GLU A 14 -4.70 4.48 9.65
CA GLU A 14 -4.14 4.29 10.99
C GLU A 14 -2.79 3.58 10.96
N MET A 15 -2.70 2.50 10.17
CA MET A 15 -1.44 1.78 9.97
C MET A 15 -0.39 2.66 9.30
N LYS A 16 -0.78 3.50 8.33
CA LYS A 16 0.12 4.43 7.64
C LYS A 16 0.60 5.55 8.56
N ALA A 17 -0.26 6.06 9.42
CA ALA A 17 0.11 7.03 10.45
C ALA A 17 1.11 6.43 11.46
N SER A 18 0.90 5.17 11.84
CA SER A 18 1.77 4.43 12.77
C SER A 18 3.09 3.98 12.12
N ALA A 19 3.10 3.76 10.80
CA ALA A 19 4.29 3.42 10.01
C ALA A 19 4.44 4.34 8.78
N PRO A 20 4.82 5.62 8.97
CA PRO A 20 4.94 6.57 7.86
C PRO A 20 5.82 6.11 6.69
N PRO A 21 6.90 5.32 6.87
CA PRO A 21 7.69 4.79 5.75
C PRO A 21 7.01 3.69 4.93
N ALA A 22 5.86 3.14 5.36
CA ALA A 22 5.19 2.05 4.64
C ALA A 22 4.72 2.51 3.25
N VAL A 23 5.08 1.78 2.21
CA VAL A 23 4.74 2.14 0.83
C VAL A 23 3.46 1.41 0.41
N PRO A 24 2.37 2.12 0.05
CA PRO A 24 1.17 1.49 -0.49
C PRO A 24 1.44 0.83 -1.84
N ILE A 25 0.85 -0.35 -2.08
CA ILE A 25 0.91 -1.09 -3.34
C ILE A 25 -0.49 -1.59 -3.73
N ALA A 26 -0.89 -1.35 -4.98
CA ALA A 26 -2.14 -1.88 -5.55
C ALA A 26 -1.88 -2.96 -6.60
N GLY A 27 -1.05 -2.66 -7.60
CA GLY A 27 -0.62 -3.66 -8.61
C GLY A 27 0.85 -4.05 -8.48
N GLY A 28 1.72 -3.05 -8.30
CA GLY A 28 3.16 -3.25 -8.18
C GLY A 28 3.97 -3.01 -9.43
N THR A 29 3.38 -2.51 -10.52
CA THR A 29 4.08 -2.22 -11.78
C THR A 29 5.26 -1.27 -11.62
N ASP A 30 5.19 -0.34 -10.67
CA ASP A 30 6.29 0.57 -10.35
C ASP A 30 7.18 -0.02 -9.25
N LEU A 31 6.61 -0.20 -8.05
CA LEU A 31 7.36 -0.60 -6.86
C LEU A 31 8.09 -1.95 -7.02
N MET A 32 7.45 -2.95 -7.65
CA MET A 32 8.11 -4.27 -7.83
C MET A 32 9.24 -4.19 -8.84
N VAL A 33 9.15 -3.31 -9.84
CA VAL A 33 10.24 -3.07 -10.79
C VAL A 33 11.42 -2.42 -10.05
N GLU A 34 11.18 -1.39 -9.24
CA GLU A 34 12.24 -0.76 -8.44
C GLU A 34 12.91 -1.74 -7.47
N LEU A 35 12.14 -2.60 -6.80
CA LEU A 35 12.64 -3.66 -5.93
C LEU A 35 13.52 -4.66 -6.68
N ASN A 36 13.08 -5.13 -7.85
CA ASN A 36 13.81 -6.11 -8.66
C ASN A 36 15.16 -5.57 -9.14
N PHE A 37 15.24 -4.27 -9.45
CA PHE A 37 16.47 -3.59 -9.85
C PHE A 37 17.27 -3.03 -8.67
N ASP A 38 16.89 -3.35 -7.44
CA ASP A 38 17.52 -2.89 -6.20
C ASP A 38 17.65 -1.35 -6.09
N ARG A 39 16.68 -0.63 -6.67
CA ARG A 39 16.63 0.84 -6.65
C ARG A 39 16.02 1.39 -5.37
N THR A 40 15.19 0.59 -4.71
CA THR A 40 14.52 0.93 -3.46
C THR A 40 14.44 -0.29 -2.54
N ARG A 41 14.40 -0.06 -1.22
CA ARG A 41 14.24 -1.10 -0.19
C ARG A 41 13.29 -0.62 0.91
N PRO A 42 11.97 -0.54 0.64
CA PRO A 42 10.99 -0.17 1.65
C PRO A 42 11.06 -1.08 2.87
N GLN A 43 10.99 -0.47 4.06
CA GLN A 43 10.95 -1.22 5.32
C GLN A 43 9.62 -1.98 5.48
N ALA A 44 8.55 -1.42 4.91
CA ALA A 44 7.20 -1.95 4.94
C ALA A 44 6.47 -1.69 3.62
N ILE A 45 5.60 -2.63 3.23
CA ILE A 45 4.68 -2.48 2.10
C ILE A 45 3.25 -2.63 2.63
N MET A 46 2.32 -1.82 2.14
CA MET A 46 0.90 -1.88 2.50
C MET A 46 0.06 -2.26 1.29
N GLU A 47 -0.58 -3.42 1.34
CA GLU A 47 -1.46 -3.89 0.27
C GLU A 47 -2.80 -3.12 0.33
N ILE A 48 -3.18 -2.45 -0.75
CA ILE A 48 -4.39 -1.62 -0.80
C ILE A 48 -5.36 -2.03 -1.91
N SER A 49 -5.02 -2.98 -2.78
CA SER A 49 -5.86 -3.37 -3.92
C SER A 49 -7.19 -4.00 -3.51
N ARG A 50 -7.26 -4.55 -2.29
CA ARG A 50 -8.48 -5.20 -1.78
C ARG A 50 -9.37 -4.32 -0.92
N LEU A 51 -9.00 -3.04 -0.72
CA LEU A 51 -9.80 -2.13 0.09
C LEU A 51 -11.10 -1.79 -0.65
N PRO A 52 -12.28 -2.16 -0.12
CA PRO A 52 -13.55 -1.98 -0.83
C PRO A 52 -13.83 -0.50 -1.15
N GLU A 53 -13.39 0.42 -0.30
CA GLU A 53 -13.60 1.86 -0.45
C GLU A 53 -12.77 2.48 -1.58
N LEU A 54 -11.69 1.82 -2.01
CA LEU A 54 -10.86 2.22 -3.16
C LEU A 54 -11.29 1.56 -4.48
N ASN A 55 -12.20 0.57 -4.42
CA ASN A 55 -12.67 -0.21 -5.57
C ASN A 55 -14.05 0.24 -6.07
N VAL A 56 -14.38 1.51 -5.90
CA VAL A 56 -15.68 2.07 -6.29
C VAL A 56 -15.52 3.36 -7.09
N TRP A 57 -16.47 3.59 -8.00
CA TRP A 57 -16.64 4.86 -8.69
C TRP A 57 -17.65 5.70 -7.92
N ARG A 58 -17.35 6.97 -7.67
CA ARG A 58 -18.29 7.95 -7.10
C ARG A 58 -18.46 9.12 -8.07
N ARG A 59 -19.66 9.69 -8.10
CA ARG A 59 -19.95 10.92 -8.83
C ARG A 59 -20.55 11.90 -7.83
N GLU A 60 -19.98 13.10 -7.79
CA GLU A 60 -20.48 14.24 -7.02
C GLU A 60 -21.68 14.90 -7.73
#